data_AF-A0A0V0QK44-F1
#
_entry.id   AF-A0A0V0QK44-F1
#
_cell.length_a   1.000
_cell.length_b   1.000
_cell.length_c   1.000
_cell.angle_alpha   90.00
_cell.angle_beta   90.00
_cell.angle_gamma   90.00
#
_symmetry.space_group_name_H-M   'P 1'
#
loop_
_entity.id
_entity.type
_entity.pdbx_description
1 polymer ?
#
loop_
_entity_poly.entity_id
_entity_poly.type
_entity_poly.pdbx_seq_one_letter_code
_entity_poly.pdbx_strand_id
1 'polypeptide(L)'
;MPIYNETWDQDEFAWRTNVNLKTLPENHLERIKSLKFDFVEYKTHQLLACHLYERLTLHCMNQYGMFKDFYRPECMDVKHFFEHCVTLNAAYGLQKKYFPEMFVGNKYSRSIPHVSELTHSAN
;
A
#
# COMPACT_ATOMS: atom_id res chain seq x y z
N MET A 1 -4.04 0.81 11.35
CA MET A 1 -2.82 0.15 11.77
C MET A 1 -1.77 0.44 10.72
N PRO A 2 -0.67 1.12 11.07
CA PRO A 2 0.46 1.28 10.16
C PRO A 2 1.13 -0.07 9.91
N ILE A 3 1.75 -0.21 8.74
CA ILE A 3 2.60 -1.35 8.40
C ILE A 3 3.98 -1.07 8.98
N TYR A 4 4.50 -1.98 9.80
CA TYR A 4 5.81 -1.82 10.46
C TYR A 4 6.95 -2.57 9.77
N ASN A 5 6.63 -3.39 8.78
CA ASN A 5 7.59 -4.19 8.02
C ASN A 5 7.75 -3.65 6.59
N GLU A 6 8.86 -3.99 5.95
CA GLU A 6 9.11 -3.65 4.53
C GLU A 6 8.20 -4.43 3.57
N THR A 7 7.79 -5.64 3.98
CA THR A 7 6.90 -6.52 3.21
C THR A 7 5.63 -6.80 4.00
N TRP A 8 4.52 -6.98 3.30
CA TRP A 8 3.25 -7.37 3.88
C TRP A 8 2.54 -8.39 3.01
N ASP A 9 1.75 -9.25 3.63
CA ASP A 9 0.93 -10.22 2.89
C ASP A 9 -0.23 -9.50 2.21
N GLN A 10 -0.37 -9.70 0.89
CA GLN A 10 -1.43 -9.09 0.09
C GLN A 10 -2.80 -9.60 0.51
N ASP A 11 -2.90 -10.87 0.90
CA ASP A 11 -4.16 -11.49 1.30
C ASP A 11 -4.68 -10.90 2.62
N GLU A 12 -3.79 -10.40 3.48
CA GLU A 12 -4.19 -9.68 4.68
C GLU A 12 -4.95 -8.38 4.33
N PHE A 13 -4.67 -7.75 3.20
CA PHE A 13 -5.34 -6.51 2.77
C PHE A 13 -6.50 -6.76 1.81
N ALA A 14 -6.76 -8.00 1.44
CA ALA A 14 -7.95 -8.39 0.69
C ALA A 14 -9.19 -8.40 1.61
N TRP A 15 -10.33 -7.99 1.06
CA TRP A 15 -11.63 -8.13 1.70
C TRP A 15 -12.15 -9.55 1.61
N ARG A 16 -12.78 -10.02 2.69
CA ARG A 16 -13.38 -11.36 2.77
C ARG A 16 -14.81 -11.39 2.26
N THR A 17 -15.59 -10.40 2.67
CA THR A 17 -17.05 -10.34 2.45
C THR A 17 -17.44 -9.48 1.26
N ASN A 18 -16.55 -8.55 0.87
CA ASN A 18 -16.76 -7.62 -0.23
C ASN A 18 -15.94 -8.00 -1.46
N VAL A 19 -16.34 -7.50 -2.63
CA VAL A 19 -15.61 -7.71 -3.88
C VAL A 19 -14.26 -6.98 -3.86
N ASN A 20 -13.19 -7.71 -4.17
CA ASN A 20 -11.85 -7.16 -4.25
C ASN A 20 -11.62 -6.46 -5.60
N LEU A 21 -11.81 -5.13 -5.62
CA LEU A 21 -11.60 -4.29 -6.81
C LEU A 21 -10.21 -3.63 -6.84
N LYS A 22 -9.53 -3.57 -5.69
CA LYS A 22 -8.22 -2.94 -5.52
C LYS A 22 -7.34 -3.84 -4.66
N THR A 23 -6.05 -3.81 -4.93
CA THR A 23 -5.00 -4.44 -4.13
C THR A 23 -4.12 -3.37 -3.49
N LEU A 24 -3.29 -3.77 -2.51
CA LEU A 24 -2.29 -2.91 -1.90
C LEU A 24 -0.87 -3.40 -2.31
N PRO A 25 -0.46 -3.19 -3.56
CA PRO A 25 0.80 -3.75 -4.08
C PRO A 25 2.02 -3.11 -3.42
N GLU A 26 3.13 -3.84 -3.44
CA GLU A 26 4.46 -3.31 -3.12
C GLU A 26 4.90 -2.23 -4.13
N ASN A 27 6.01 -1.54 -3.82
CA ASN A 27 6.54 -0.50 -4.69
C ASN A 27 7.00 -1.08 -6.05
N HIS A 28 6.69 -0.37 -7.13
CA HIS A 28 7.01 -0.75 -8.50
C HIS A 28 8.46 -0.36 -8.85
N LEU A 29 9.40 -1.23 -8.52
CA LEU A 29 10.85 -0.98 -8.64
C LEU A 29 11.31 -0.59 -10.05
N GLU A 30 10.61 -1.02 -11.10
CA GLU A 30 11.00 -0.66 -12.47
C GLU A 30 10.83 0.84 -12.78
N ARG A 31 10.04 1.58 -11.97
CA ARG A 31 9.90 3.04 -12.12
C ARG A 31 11.20 3.79 -11.80
N ILE A 32 12.12 3.17 -11.07
CA ILE A 32 13.47 3.71 -10.90
C ILE A 32 14.15 3.90 -12.26
N LYS A 33 13.95 2.96 -13.20
CA LYS A 33 14.58 2.98 -14.53
C LYS A 33 13.95 4.00 -15.49
N SER A 34 12.76 4.53 -15.18
CA SER A 34 12.12 5.53 -16.04
C SER A 34 12.74 6.93 -15.92
N LEU A 35 13.49 7.19 -14.84
CA LEU A 35 14.21 8.44 -14.68
C LEU A 35 15.51 8.39 -15.50
N LYS A 36 15.72 9.40 -16.35
CA LYS A 36 16.81 9.44 -17.34
C LYS A 36 18.11 10.07 -16.82
N PHE A 37 18.07 10.70 -15.65
CA PHE A 37 19.20 11.40 -15.06
C PHE A 37 19.94 10.49 -14.06
N ASP A 38 21.17 10.84 -13.74
CA ASP A 38 21.95 10.09 -12.75
C ASP A 38 21.54 10.46 -11.33
N PHE A 39 21.23 9.47 -10.51
CA PHE A 39 20.93 9.63 -9.09
C PHE A 39 21.38 8.40 -8.30
N VAL A 40 21.54 8.57 -6.99
CA VAL A 40 21.92 7.50 -6.07
C VAL A 40 20.70 7.09 -5.26
N GLU A 41 20.33 5.82 -5.36
CA GLU A 41 19.21 5.25 -4.61
C GLU A 41 19.64 3.96 -3.88
N TYR A 42 19.42 3.92 -2.57
CA TYR A 42 19.85 2.81 -1.74
C TYR A 42 18.79 1.70 -1.72
N LYS A 43 19.23 0.45 -1.89
CA LYS A 43 18.34 -0.73 -1.86
C LYS A 43 17.59 -0.89 -0.53
N THR A 44 18.08 -0.31 0.55
CA THR A 44 17.45 -0.34 1.88
C THR A 44 16.16 0.49 1.96
N HIS A 45 15.92 1.42 1.04
CA HIS A 45 14.76 2.32 1.08
C HIS A 45 13.67 1.94 0.07
N GLN A 46 13.92 0.96 -0.80
CA GLN A 46 13.07 0.69 -1.96
C GLN A 46 11.80 -0.10 -1.62
N LEU A 47 11.82 -0.89 -0.54
CA LEU A 47 10.70 -1.77 -0.16
C LEU A 47 9.69 -1.09 0.76
N LEU A 48 10.14 -0.10 1.56
CA LEU A 48 9.26 0.64 2.46
C LEU A 48 8.10 1.29 1.69
N ALA A 49 6.87 1.00 2.11
CA ALA A 49 5.65 1.41 1.41
C ALA A 49 5.66 2.92 1.06
N CYS A 50 5.42 3.24 -0.21
CA CYS A 50 5.33 4.60 -0.77
C CYS A 50 6.63 5.43 -0.76
N HIS A 51 7.61 5.10 0.07
CA HIS A 51 8.79 5.93 0.30
C HIS A 51 9.70 6.00 -0.94
N LEU A 52 9.76 4.93 -1.74
CA LEU A 52 10.50 4.96 -3.00
C LEU A 52 9.98 6.07 -3.92
N TYR A 53 8.66 6.22 -4.07
CA TYR A 53 8.06 7.23 -4.94
C TYR A 53 8.26 8.65 -4.41
N GLU A 54 8.27 8.83 -3.09
CA GLU A 54 8.63 10.10 -2.46
C GLU A 54 10.04 10.53 -2.85
N ARG A 55 11.01 9.62 -2.71
CA ARG A 55 12.42 9.87 -3.03
C ARG A 55 12.64 10.14 -4.50
N LEU A 56 12.02 9.35 -5.39
CA LEU A 56 12.06 9.59 -6.83
C LEU A 56 11.42 10.94 -7.22
N THR A 57 10.35 11.35 -6.53
CA THR A 57 9.75 12.68 -6.71
C THR A 57 10.73 13.78 -6.32
N LEU A 58 11.40 13.65 -5.17
CA LEU A 58 12.43 14.58 -4.71
C LEU A 58 13.61 14.67 -5.69
N HIS A 59 14.06 13.53 -6.23
CA HIS A 59 15.09 13.49 -7.26
C HIS A 59 14.67 14.26 -8.52
N CYS A 60 13.43 14.08 -8.99
CA CYS A 60 12.87 14.85 -10.09
C CYS A 60 12.81 16.36 -9.80
N MET A 61 12.38 16.75 -8.58
CA MET A 61 12.32 18.16 -8.17
C MET A 61 13.71 18.79 -8.07
N ASN A 62 14.72 18.04 -7.60
CA ASN A 62 16.09 18.51 -7.52
C ASN A 62 16.72 18.69 -8.91
N GLN A 63 16.40 17.81 -9.86
CA GLN A 63 16.96 17.86 -11.22
C GLN A 63 16.28 18.91 -12.10
N TYR A 64 14.95 19.04 -12.03
CA TYR A 64 14.16 19.84 -12.98
C TYR A 64 13.49 21.07 -12.34
N GLY A 65 13.58 21.25 -11.02
CA GLY A 65 12.79 22.25 -10.31
C GLY A 65 11.30 21.87 -10.23
N MET A 66 10.43 22.87 -10.11
CA MET A 66 8.98 22.67 -9.91
C MET A 66 8.11 23.18 -11.05
N PHE A 67 8.63 24.08 -11.89
CA PHE A 67 7.85 24.77 -12.92
C PHE A 67 8.32 24.37 -14.31
N LYS A 68 7.37 24.01 -15.18
CA LYS A 68 7.55 23.64 -16.59
C LYS A 68 8.37 22.36 -16.84
N ASP A 69 9.58 22.25 -16.31
CA ASP A 69 10.50 21.14 -16.59
C ASP A 69 10.19 19.87 -15.76
N PHE A 70 9.52 20.04 -14.62
CA PHE A 70 8.99 18.92 -13.81
C PHE A 70 7.84 18.18 -14.48
N TYR A 71 7.10 18.84 -15.39
CA TYR A 71 5.90 18.30 -16.05
C TYR A 71 6.25 17.30 -17.17
N ARG A 72 7.27 16.48 -16.94
CA ARG A 72 7.63 15.32 -17.77
C ARG A 72 6.86 14.10 -17.30
N PRO A 73 6.50 13.18 -18.21
CA PRO A 73 5.69 12.02 -17.87
C PRO A 73 6.31 11.17 -16.77
N GLU A 74 7.63 10.96 -16.78
CA GLU A 74 8.31 10.16 -15.75
C GLU A 74 8.18 10.77 -14.34
N CYS A 75 8.27 12.09 -14.20
CA CYS A 75 8.17 12.76 -12.89
C CYS A 75 6.71 12.92 -12.43
N MET A 76 5.79 13.15 -13.38
CA MET A 76 4.36 13.25 -13.09
C MET A 76 3.77 11.89 -12.69
N ASP A 77 4.19 10.81 -13.35
CA ASP A 77 3.82 9.44 -12.98
C ASP A 77 4.26 9.17 -11.54
N VAL A 78 5.56 9.33 -11.24
CA VAL A 78 6.10 9.05 -9.89
C VAL A 78 5.39 9.87 -8.81
N LYS A 79 5.12 11.15 -9.06
CA LYS A 79 4.34 12.00 -8.16
C LYS A 79 2.94 11.44 -7.93
N HIS A 80 2.26 11.03 -9.00
CA HIS A 80 0.92 10.45 -8.91
C HIS A 80 0.93 9.13 -8.13
N PHE A 81 1.92 8.27 -8.36
CA PHE A 81 2.11 7.02 -7.60
C PHE A 81 2.32 7.30 -6.11
N PHE A 82 3.12 8.30 -5.76
CA PHE A 82 3.33 8.70 -4.37
C PHE A 82 2.02 9.14 -3.69
N GLU A 83 1.32 10.11 -4.30
CA GLU A 83 0.07 10.64 -3.75
C GLU A 83 -0.99 9.53 -3.60
N HIS A 84 -1.11 8.66 -4.61
CA HIS A 84 -2.05 7.54 -4.57
C HIS A 84 -1.68 6.51 -3.51
N CYS A 85 -0.39 6.17 -3.41
CA CYS A 85 0.11 5.18 -2.46
C CYS A 85 -0.13 5.63 -1.02
N VAL A 86 0.17 6.89 -0.67
CA VAL A 86 -0.06 7.43 0.68
C VAL A 86 -1.55 7.45 1.00
N THR A 87 -2.38 7.89 0.05
CA THR A 87 -3.84 7.95 0.23
C THR A 87 -4.44 6.56 0.47
N LEU A 88 -4.05 5.57 -0.34
CA LEU A 88 -4.50 4.18 -0.17
C LEU A 88 -4.00 3.59 1.14
N ASN A 89 -2.71 3.70 1.45
CA ASN A 89 -2.16 3.16 2.70
C ASN A 89 -2.80 3.79 3.94
N ALA A 90 -3.09 5.09 3.92
CA ALA A 90 -3.82 5.74 5.00
C ALA A 90 -5.25 5.18 5.14
N ALA A 91 -5.97 5.00 4.03
CA ALA A 91 -7.32 4.44 4.03
C ALA A 91 -7.35 2.99 4.53
N TYR A 92 -6.49 2.12 3.99
CA TYR A 92 -6.34 0.73 4.44
C TYR A 92 -5.89 0.67 5.90
N GLY A 93 -4.99 1.57 6.32
CA GLY A 93 -4.58 1.70 7.71
C GLY A 93 -5.77 2.02 8.63
N LEU A 94 -6.62 2.97 8.27
CA LEU A 94 -7.83 3.30 9.04
C LEU A 94 -8.81 2.11 9.07
N GLN A 95 -9.06 1.48 7.91
CA GLN A 95 -9.93 0.30 7.83
C GLN A 95 -9.41 -0.85 8.68
N LYS A 96 -8.12 -1.16 8.63
CA LYS A 96 -7.48 -2.19 9.48
C LYS A 96 -7.56 -1.86 10.97
N LYS A 97 -7.65 -0.58 11.35
CA LYS A 97 -7.77 -0.18 12.76
C LYS A 97 -9.19 -0.35 13.29
N TYR A 98 -10.17 0.09 12.52
CA TYR A 98 -11.55 0.23 13.00
C TYR A 98 -12.51 -0.84 12.48
N PHE A 99 -12.20 -1.47 11.35
CA PHE A 99 -13.00 -2.51 10.69
C PHE A 99 -12.14 -3.73 10.30
N PRO A 100 -11.40 -4.31 11.26
CA PRO A 100 -10.46 -5.39 10.95
C PRO A 100 -11.17 -6.68 10.49
N GLU A 101 -12.44 -6.88 10.82
CA GLU A 101 -13.32 -8.00 10.41
C GLU A 101 -13.68 -7.99 8.91
N MET A 102 -13.40 -6.90 8.19
CA MET A 102 -13.63 -6.88 6.74
C MET A 102 -12.57 -7.68 5.96
N PHE A 103 -11.41 -7.91 6.57
CA PHE A 103 -10.24 -8.48 5.90
C PHE A 103 -10.15 -10.01 6.03
N VAL A 104 -9.55 -10.69 5.06
CA VAL A 104 -9.51 -12.17 5.00
C VAL A 104 -8.87 -12.80 6.24
N GLY A 105 -7.75 -12.25 6.71
CA GLY A 105 -6.95 -12.82 7.80
C GLY A 105 -7.52 -12.65 9.21
N ASN A 106 -8.63 -11.93 9.39
CA ASN A 106 -9.19 -11.71 10.73
C ASN A 106 -10.15 -12.84 11.15
N LYS A 107 -10.00 -13.32 12.40
CA LYS A 107 -10.84 -14.39 12.98
C LYS A 107 -12.33 -14.02 13.09
N TYR A 108 -12.64 -12.73 13.17
CA TYR A 108 -14.00 -12.21 13.27
C TYR A 108 -14.66 -12.03 11.90
N SER A 109 -13.90 -12.11 10.80
CA SER A 109 -14.45 -12.01 9.44
C SER A 109 -15.37 -13.18 9.10
N ARG A 110 -15.19 -14.32 9.78
CA ARG A 110 -16.15 -15.41 9.85
C ARG A 110 -16.05 -16.01 11.24
N SER A 111 -16.90 -15.54 12.15
CA SER A 111 -16.94 -16.04 13.52
C SER A 111 -17.19 -17.55 13.53
N ILE A 112 -16.33 -18.26 14.25
CA ILE A 112 -16.48 -19.69 14.51
C ILE A 112 -17.23 -19.79 15.83
N PRO A 113 -18.41 -20.45 15.87
CA PRO A 113 -19.19 -20.57 17.09
C PRO A 113 -18.43 -21.38 18.14
N HIS A 114 -18.66 -21.06 19.41
CA HIS A 114 -18.11 -21.86 20.50
C HIS A 114 -18.82 -23.22 20.59
N VAL A 115 -18.13 -24.23 21.11
CA VAL A 115 -18.69 -25.59 21.22
C VAL A 115 -20.00 -25.60 22.04
N SER A 116 -20.12 -24.74 23.06
CA SER A 116 -21.34 -24.58 23.84
C SER A 116 -22.56 -24.13 23.03
N GLU A 117 -22.35 -23.40 21.94
CA GLU A 117 -23.41 -22.93 21.05
C GLU A 117 -23.92 -24.04 20.12
N LEU A 118 -23.12 -25.11 19.94
CA LEU A 118 -23.47 -26.27 19.13
C LEU A 118 -24.35 -27.28 19.89
N THR A 119 -24.30 -27.28 21.23
CA THR A 119 -25.02 -28.25 22.07
C THR A 119 -26.44 -27.81 22.43
N HIS A 120 -26.78 -26.52 22.30
CA HIS A 120 -28.11 -26.00 22.60
C HIS A 120 -29.10 -26.06 21.43
N SER A 121 -28.64 -26.35 20.21
CA SER A 121 -29.48 -26.46 19.01
C SER A 121 -29.97 -27.88 18.72
N ALA A 122 -29.67 -28.85 19.61
CA ALA A 122 -30.00 -30.26 19.46
C ALA A 122 -31.20 -30.75 20.32
N ASN A 123 -31.94 -29.84 20.97
CA ASN A 123 -33.18 -30.14 21.70
C ASN A 123 -34.35 -29.33 21.13
#